data_AF-A0AA39GP00-F1
#
_entry.id   AF-A0AA39GP00-F1
#
_cell.length_a   1.000
_cell.length_b   1.000
_cell.length_c   1.000
_cell.angle_alpha   90.00
_cell.angle_beta   90.00
_cell.angle_gamma   90.00
#
_symmetry.space_group_name_H-M   'P 1'
#
loop_
_entity.id
_entity.type
_entity.pdbx_description
1 polymer ?
#
loop_
_entity_poly.entity_id
_entity_poly.type
_entity_poly.pdbx_seq_one_letter_code
_entity_poly.pdbx_strand_id
1 'polypeptide(L)'
;MDDERRQQVQPDWPLIDEVSIPLLEHGVGAFDVLQSCLPSVVLSKADPTQQEWTQERILKMFRIAQLQIQHVLKSQHELTKNVSALEETRSHLLRENRQLRQILKNSPELASEYFKCENCGKLFISTSFLREHIERRHPKPNVEGPTVPSAVPSAGIDSSVATSVWVSHC
;
A
#
# COMPACT_ATOMS: atom_id res chain seq x y z
N MET A 1 -20.15 25.90 43.38
CA MET A 1 -20.19 27.16 42.63
C MET A 1 -18.79 27.35 42.08
N ASP A 2 -18.54 26.98 40.82
CA ASP A 2 -17.33 27.30 40.03
C ASP A 2 -17.44 26.65 38.61
N ASP A 3 -18.61 26.73 37.95
CA ASP A 3 -18.81 26.33 36.53
C ASP A 3 -18.67 27.56 35.61
N GLU A 4 -17.86 28.55 36.02
CA GLU A 4 -17.81 29.90 35.44
C GLU A 4 -16.58 30.15 34.54
N ARG A 5 -15.91 29.10 34.08
CA ARG A 5 -14.78 29.22 33.14
C ARG A 5 -14.81 28.24 31.96
N ARG A 6 -16.00 27.90 31.46
CA ARG A 6 -16.08 27.62 30.02
C ARG A 6 -15.93 28.97 29.35
N GLN A 7 -14.69 29.33 29.01
CA GLN A 7 -14.39 30.48 28.17
C GLN A 7 -15.41 30.48 27.04
N GLN A 8 -16.25 31.50 27.00
CA GLN A 8 -17.17 31.69 25.91
C GLN A 8 -16.30 31.95 24.69
N VAL A 9 -16.07 30.91 23.90
CA VAL A 9 -15.33 31.03 22.65
C VAL A 9 -16.27 31.74 21.70
N GLN A 10 -15.92 32.96 21.31
CA GLN A 10 -16.64 33.65 20.25
C GLN A 10 -16.26 33.02 18.90
N PRO A 11 -17.20 32.95 17.95
CA PRO A 11 -16.88 32.55 16.59
C PRO A 11 -15.84 33.50 15.99
N ASP A 12 -14.87 32.95 15.27
CA ASP A 12 -14.00 33.73 14.38
C ASP A 12 -14.80 34.19 13.16
N TRP A 13 -15.50 35.32 13.29
CA TRP A 13 -16.32 35.87 12.21
C TRP A 13 -15.53 36.22 10.94
N PRO A 14 -14.34 36.84 11.01
CA PRO A 14 -13.50 37.06 9.82
C PRO A 14 -13.26 35.77 9.04
N LEU A 15 -12.86 34.69 9.72
CA LEU A 15 -12.66 33.39 9.07
C LEU A 15 -13.96 32.86 8.46
N ILE A 16 -15.07 32.89 9.21
CA ILE A 16 -16.36 32.39 8.73
C ILE A 16 -16.82 33.18 7.50
N ASP A 17 -16.60 34.49 7.45
CA ASP A 17 -16.97 35.35 6.33
C ASP A 17 -16.14 35.04 5.07
N GLU A 18 -14.85 34.72 5.21
CA GLU A 18 -13.97 34.33 4.10
C GLU A 18 -14.29 32.94 3.50
N VAL A 19 -14.92 32.06 4.27
CA VAL A 19 -15.25 30.70 3.81
C VAL A 19 -16.21 30.74 2.61
N SER A 20 -15.79 30.14 1.49
CA SER A 20 -16.66 29.97 0.32
C SER A 20 -17.37 28.62 0.36
N ILE A 21 -18.68 28.63 0.68
CA ILE A 21 -19.51 27.41 0.69
C ILE A 21 -19.47 26.66 -0.66
N PRO A 22 -19.60 27.33 -1.83
CA PRO A 22 -19.51 26.62 -3.11
C PRO A 22 -18.18 25.90 -3.30
N LEU A 23 -17.05 26.50 -2.92
CA LEU A 23 -15.75 25.84 -3.05
C LEU A 23 -15.64 24.59 -2.16
N LEU A 24 -16.19 24.66 -0.93
CA LEU A 24 -16.25 23.52 -0.03
C LEU A 24 -17.11 22.38 -0.60
N GLU A 25 -18.24 22.71 -1.23
CA GLU A 25 -19.12 21.73 -1.87
C GLU A 25 -18.44 21.00 -3.04
N HIS A 26 -17.57 21.71 -3.78
CA HIS A 26 -16.74 21.14 -4.84
C HIS A 26 -15.47 20.44 -4.30
N GLY A 27 -15.26 20.41 -2.98
CA GLY A 27 -14.15 19.70 -2.35
C GLY A 27 -12.81 20.44 -2.36
N VAL A 28 -12.77 21.72 -2.77
CA VAL A 28 -11.54 22.51 -2.85
C VAL A 28 -11.13 22.96 -1.44
N GLY A 29 -10.01 22.45 -0.93
CA GLY A 29 -9.49 22.79 0.41
C GLY A 29 -10.46 22.45 1.55
N ALA A 30 -11.42 21.55 1.30
CA ALA A 30 -12.53 21.34 2.22
C ALA A 30 -12.07 20.89 3.61
N PHE A 31 -11.10 19.99 3.70
CA PHE A 31 -10.62 19.51 5.00
C PHE A 31 -10.01 20.64 5.85
N ASP A 32 -9.05 21.37 5.30
CA ASP A 32 -8.29 22.39 6.04
C ASP A 32 -9.19 23.54 6.51
N VAL A 33 -10.09 23.99 5.63
CA VAL A 33 -11.04 25.06 5.94
C VAL A 33 -12.09 24.60 6.95
N LEU A 34 -12.65 23.39 6.80
CA LEU A 34 -13.62 22.85 7.76
C LEU A 34 -12.98 22.62 9.13
N GLN A 35 -11.71 22.19 9.21
CA GLN A 35 -10.98 22.06 10.48
C GLN A 35 -10.73 23.41 11.14
N SER A 36 -10.33 24.41 10.36
CA SER A 36 -10.09 25.76 10.87
C SER A 36 -11.36 26.40 11.45
N CYS A 37 -12.51 26.12 10.84
CA CYS A 37 -13.82 26.61 11.33
C CYS A 37 -14.41 25.81 12.50
N LEU A 38 -13.87 24.63 12.80
CA LEU A 38 -14.46 23.69 13.77
C LEU A 38 -14.64 24.30 15.17
N PRO A 39 -13.66 25.03 15.75
CA PRO A 39 -13.86 25.66 17.05
C PRO A 39 -15.02 26.65 17.04
N SER A 40 -15.09 27.50 16.02
CA SER A 40 -16.16 28.49 15.84
C SER A 40 -17.53 27.84 15.69
N VAL A 41 -17.63 26.69 15.03
CA VAL A 41 -18.90 26.00 14.79
C VAL A 41 -19.37 25.18 16.00
N VAL A 42 -18.46 24.51 16.71
CA VAL A 42 -18.80 23.53 17.76
C VAL A 42 -18.80 24.13 19.16
N LEU A 43 -17.88 25.06 19.45
CA LEU A 43 -17.64 25.54 20.81
C LEU A 43 -18.33 26.87 21.11
N SER A 44 -18.82 27.56 20.09
CA SER A 44 -19.44 28.87 20.25
C SER A 44 -20.84 28.79 20.85
N LYS A 45 -21.14 29.71 21.76
CA LYS A 45 -22.48 29.90 22.31
C LYS A 45 -23.16 31.05 21.59
N ALA A 46 -24.32 30.77 20.98
CA ALA A 46 -25.14 31.80 20.34
C ALA A 46 -25.58 32.86 21.36
N ASP A 47 -25.26 34.12 21.07
CA ASP A 47 -25.73 35.27 21.83
C ASP A 47 -26.49 36.22 20.88
N PRO A 48 -27.83 36.08 20.80
CA PRO A 48 -28.65 36.89 19.89
C PRO A 48 -28.71 38.37 20.28
N THR A 49 -28.14 38.76 21.43
CA THR A 49 -28.04 40.18 21.83
C THR A 49 -26.87 40.90 21.15
N GLN A 50 -25.93 40.14 20.57
CA GLN A 50 -24.78 40.69 19.87
C GLN A 50 -25.08 40.90 18.38
N GLN A 51 -24.71 42.08 17.87
CA GLN A 51 -24.95 42.50 16.49
C GLN A 51 -24.30 41.58 15.43
N GLU A 52 -23.23 40.86 15.80
CA GLU A 52 -22.48 40.02 14.90
C GLU A 52 -23.19 38.70 14.54
N TRP A 53 -24.17 38.26 15.33
CA TRP A 53 -24.97 37.05 15.11
C TRP A 53 -26.07 37.30 14.08
N THR A 54 -25.66 37.64 12.86
CA THR A 54 -26.60 37.82 11.75
C THR A 54 -27.18 36.49 11.29
N GLN A 55 -28.39 36.51 10.72
CA GLN A 55 -29.04 35.31 10.19
C GLN A 55 -28.17 34.62 9.12
N GLU A 56 -27.50 35.39 8.26
CA GLU A 56 -26.62 34.88 7.23
C GLU A 56 -25.44 34.09 7.81
N ARG A 57 -24.76 34.66 8.82
CA ARG A 57 -23.64 34.01 9.50
C ARG A 57 -24.05 32.73 10.22
N ILE A 58 -25.21 32.75 10.89
CA ILE A 58 -25.77 31.55 11.54
C ILE A 58 -26.05 30.46 10.51
N LEU A 59 -26.69 30.79 9.38
CA LEU A 59 -26.95 29.82 8.31
C LEU A 59 -25.64 29.27 7.71
N LYS A 60 -24.63 30.12 7.56
CA LYS A 60 -23.30 29.71 7.08
C LYS A 60 -22.63 28.73 8.05
N MET A 61 -22.70 28.99 9.36
CA MET A 61 -22.21 28.06 10.38
C MET A 61 -22.94 26.70 10.33
N PHE A 62 -24.27 26.71 10.20
CA PHE A 62 -25.03 25.46 10.02
C PHE A 62 -24.62 24.71 8.76
N ARG A 63 -24.37 25.43 7.66
CA ARG A 63 -23.91 24.80 6.42
C ARG A 63 -22.52 24.19 6.57
N ILE A 64 -21.60 24.88 7.24
CA ILE A 64 -20.26 24.36 7.56
C ILE A 64 -20.39 23.12 8.46
N ALA A 65 -21.23 23.14 9.49
CA ALA A 65 -21.48 22.00 10.37
C ALA A 65 -22.00 20.78 9.59
N GLN A 66 -22.96 21.00 8.68
CA GLN A 66 -23.48 19.96 7.80
C GLN A 66 -22.39 19.36 6.90
N LEU A 67 -21.53 20.21 6.33
CA LEU A 67 -20.40 19.76 5.51
C LEU A 67 -19.36 19.00 6.33
N GLN A 68 -19.09 19.40 7.58
CA GLN A 68 -18.23 18.65 8.51
C GLN A 68 -18.79 17.24 8.76
N ILE A 69 -20.08 17.13 9.07
CA ILE A 69 -20.73 15.83 9.27
C ILE A 69 -20.64 14.98 7.99
N GLN A 70 -20.92 15.57 6.83
CA GLN A 70 -20.84 14.86 5.55
C GLN A 70 -19.41 14.38 5.26
N HIS A 71 -18.40 15.21 5.53
CA HIS A 71 -17.00 14.84 5.37
C HIS A 71 -16.64 13.63 6.25
N VAL A 72 -17.00 13.66 7.54
CA VAL A 72 -16.74 12.55 8.46
C VAL A 72 -17.41 11.27 7.98
N LEU A 73 -18.69 11.33 7.58
CA LEU A 73 -19.42 10.16 7.09
C LEU A 73 -18.80 9.58 5.81
N LYS A 74 -18.42 10.44 4.85
CA LYS A 74 -17.74 10.01 3.61
C LYS A 74 -16.39 9.36 3.91
N SER A 75 -15.57 9.98 4.77
CA SER A 75 -14.27 9.42 5.16
C SER A 75 -14.41 8.09 5.91
N GLN A 76 -15.38 7.97 6.83
CA GLN A 76 -15.63 6.71 7.52
C GLN A 76 -16.04 5.60 6.55
N HIS A 77 -16.93 5.91 5.59
CA HIS A 77 -17.35 4.96 4.58
C HIS A 77 -16.18 4.48 3.72
N GLU A 78 -15.38 5.41 3.20
CA GLU A 78 -14.22 5.09 2.36
C GLU A 78 -13.17 4.27 3.12
N LEU A 79 -12.89 4.65 4.37
CA LEU A 79 -11.96 3.90 5.21
C LEU A 79 -12.47 2.48 5.49
N THR A 80 -13.76 2.32 5.80
CA THR A 80 -14.38 1.01 6.06
C THR A 80 -14.26 0.11 4.83
N LYS A 81 -14.55 0.64 3.64
CA LYS A 81 -14.42 -0.08 2.37
C LYS A 81 -12.98 -0.52 2.10
N ASN A 82 -12.00 0.36 2.36
CA ASN A 82 -10.59 0.03 2.17
C ASN A 82 -10.10 -1.02 3.16
N VAL A 83 -10.56 -0.96 4.42
CA VAL A 83 -10.25 -1.98 5.43
C VAL A 83 -10.82 -3.34 5.02
N SER A 84 -12.09 -3.42 4.59
CA SER A 84 -12.66 -4.70 4.16
C SER A 84 -11.94 -5.30 2.96
N ALA A 85 -11.58 -4.48 1.97
CA ALA A 85 -10.83 -4.96 0.80
C ALA A 85 -9.41 -5.49 1.16
N LEU A 86 -8.73 -4.82 2.10
CA LEU A 86 -7.44 -5.26 2.61
C LEU A 86 -7.55 -6.56 3.42
N GLU A 87 -8.61 -6.71 4.21
CA GLU A 87 -8.89 -7.94 4.97
C GLU A 87 -9.16 -9.14 4.06
N GLU A 88 -9.90 -8.94 2.96
CA GLU A 88 -10.14 -9.96 1.94
C GLU A 88 -8.82 -10.37 1.26
N THR A 89 -8.02 -9.39 0.85
CA THR A 89 -6.72 -9.62 0.22
C THR A 89 -5.77 -10.37 1.17
N ARG A 90 -5.72 -9.95 2.44
CA ARG A 90 -4.94 -10.64 3.48
C ARG A 90 -5.40 -12.09 3.66
N SER A 91 -6.71 -12.31 3.70
CA SER A 91 -7.29 -13.65 3.84
C SER A 91 -6.98 -14.54 2.64
N HIS A 92 -6.95 -13.98 1.43
CA HIS A 92 -6.53 -14.68 0.23
C HIS A 92 -5.06 -15.10 0.31
N LEU A 93 -4.15 -14.16 0.58
CA LEU A 93 -2.72 -14.42 0.68
C LEU A 93 -2.39 -15.43 1.80
N LEU A 94 -3.09 -15.37 2.93
CA LEU A 94 -2.91 -16.35 4.01
C LEU A 94 -3.33 -17.77 3.59
N ARG A 95 -4.37 -17.91 2.76
CA ARG A 95 -4.78 -19.21 2.21
C ARG A 95 -3.75 -19.74 1.22
N GLU A 96 -3.30 -18.92 0.28
CA GLU A 96 -2.26 -19.31 -0.68
C GLU A 96 -0.95 -19.67 0.02
N ASN A 97 -0.51 -18.87 1.00
CA ASN A 97 0.71 -19.15 1.75
C ASN A 97 0.61 -20.47 2.51
N ARG A 98 -0.56 -20.78 3.10
CA ARG A 98 -0.81 -22.07 3.75
C ARG A 98 -0.74 -23.23 2.74
N GLN A 99 -1.34 -23.06 1.56
CA GLN A 99 -1.29 -24.07 0.50
C GLN A 99 0.14 -24.34 0.03
N LEU A 100 0.91 -23.28 -0.24
CA LEU A 100 2.31 -23.38 -0.64
C LEU A 100 3.16 -24.06 0.44
N ARG A 101 2.96 -23.71 1.72
CA ARG A 101 3.65 -24.38 2.84
C ARG A 101 3.29 -25.86 2.92
N GLN A 102 2.03 -26.22 2.66
CA GLN A 102 1.61 -27.62 2.65
C GLN A 102 2.23 -28.39 1.48
N ILE A 103 2.33 -27.78 0.30
CA ILE A 103 3.01 -28.36 -0.87
C ILE A 103 4.48 -28.62 -0.55
N LEU A 104 5.20 -27.63 -0.02
CA LEU A 104 6.60 -27.77 0.38
C LEU A 104 6.80 -28.83 1.47
N LYS A 105 5.84 -28.97 2.40
CA LYS A 105 5.88 -30.02 3.44
C LYS A 105 5.66 -31.41 2.85
N ASN A 106 4.74 -31.55 1.91
CA ASN A 106 4.37 -32.84 1.29
C ASN A 106 5.35 -33.26 0.20
N SER A 107 6.09 -32.31 -0.38
CA SER A 107 7.08 -32.55 -1.43
C SER A 107 8.41 -31.88 -1.04
N PRO A 108 9.17 -32.50 -0.10
CA PRO A 108 10.43 -31.96 0.37
C PRO A 108 11.50 -31.87 -0.73
N GLU A 109 11.33 -32.59 -1.83
CA GLU A 109 12.19 -32.50 -3.03
C GLU A 109 12.12 -31.09 -3.66
N LEU A 110 10.95 -30.46 -3.68
CA LEU A 110 10.77 -29.07 -4.12
C LEU A 110 11.37 -28.05 -3.15
N ALA A 111 11.54 -28.43 -1.87
CA ALA A 111 12.16 -27.59 -0.85
C ALA A 111 13.69 -27.78 -0.76
N SER A 112 14.23 -28.79 -1.44
CA SER A 112 15.58 -29.32 -1.23
C SER A 112 16.32 -29.55 -2.56
N GLU A 113 16.37 -28.55 -3.43
CA GLU A 113 17.41 -28.50 -4.46
C GLU A 113 18.71 -27.93 -3.84
N TYR A 114 19.31 -28.67 -2.92
CA TYR A 114 20.68 -28.38 -2.50
C TYR A 114 21.65 -28.93 -3.54
N PHE A 115 22.60 -28.10 -3.94
CA PHE A 115 23.64 -28.46 -4.90
C PHE A 115 24.82 -29.09 -4.14
N LYS A 116 25.13 -30.35 -4.42
CA LYS A 116 26.22 -31.10 -3.77
C LYS A 116 27.52 -30.95 -4.56
N CYS A 117 28.63 -30.65 -3.87
CA CYS A 117 29.97 -30.71 -4.46
C CYS A 117 30.44 -32.17 -4.59
N GLU A 118 30.86 -32.59 -5.79
CA GLU A 118 31.36 -33.95 -6.03
C GLU A 118 32.75 -34.19 -5.41
N ASN A 119 33.60 -33.17 -5.33
CA ASN A 119 34.96 -33.30 -4.81
C ASN A 119 35.03 -33.45 -3.28
N CYS A 120 34.08 -32.91 -2.53
CA CYS A 120 34.10 -32.95 -1.04
C CYS A 120 32.76 -33.24 -0.36
N GLY A 121 31.68 -33.39 -1.13
CA GLY A 121 30.36 -33.77 -0.62
C GLY A 121 29.55 -32.66 0.07
N LYS A 122 30.05 -31.41 0.14
CA LYS A 122 29.35 -30.28 0.77
C LYS A 122 28.09 -29.87 0.01
N LEU A 123 27.02 -29.52 0.74
CA LEU A 123 25.73 -29.08 0.21
C LEU A 123 25.63 -27.55 0.21
N PHE A 124 25.08 -26.99 -0.87
CA PHE A 124 24.93 -25.55 -1.09
C PHE A 124 23.50 -25.21 -1.49
N ILE A 125 23.01 -24.04 -1.06
CA ILE A 125 21.63 -23.58 -1.34
C ILE A 125 21.46 -23.10 -2.79
N SER A 126 22.56 -22.79 -3.50
CA SER A 126 22.52 -22.31 -4.89
C SER A 126 23.72 -22.77 -5.70
N THR A 127 23.52 -22.91 -7.01
CA THR A 127 24.57 -23.22 -8.00
C THR A 127 25.71 -22.21 -8.00
N SER A 128 25.41 -20.92 -7.73
CA SER A 128 26.41 -19.84 -7.66
C SER A 128 27.44 -20.10 -6.56
N PHE A 129 26.95 -20.45 -5.36
CA PHE A 129 27.80 -20.74 -4.20
C PHE A 129 28.59 -22.03 -4.38
N LEU A 130 27.99 -23.06 -4.99
CA LEU A 130 28.72 -24.28 -5.34
C LEU A 130 29.88 -23.98 -6.30
N ARG A 131 29.67 -23.15 -7.32
CA ARG A 131 30.69 -22.80 -8.32
C ARG A 131 31.88 -22.07 -7.70
N GLU A 132 31.60 -21.04 -6.89
CA GLU A 132 32.64 -20.29 -6.16
C GLU A 132 33.42 -21.19 -5.20
N HIS A 133 32.73 -22.13 -4.55
CA HIS A 133 33.38 -23.14 -3.71
C HIS A 133 34.36 -24.01 -4.51
N ILE A 134 33.94 -24.53 -5.67
CA ILE A 134 34.79 -25.35 -6.54
C ILE A 134 36.00 -24.54 -6.99
N GLU A 135 35.82 -23.30 -7.45
CA GLU A 135 36.95 -22.46 -7.90
C GLU A 135 37.99 -22.20 -6.80
N ARG A 136 37.54 -21.98 -5.55
CA ARG A 136 38.44 -21.63 -4.44
C ARG A 136 39.09 -22.82 -3.74
N ARG A 137 38.44 -23.98 -3.74
CA ARG A 137 38.83 -25.15 -2.93
C ARG A 137 39.16 -26.38 -3.76
N HIS A 138 38.66 -26.43 -4.99
CA HIS A 138 38.92 -27.47 -5.99
C HIS A 138 39.30 -26.86 -7.36
N PRO A 139 40.25 -25.91 -7.41
CA PRO A 139 40.70 -25.37 -8.69
C PRO A 139 41.24 -26.53 -9.54
N LYS A 140 40.59 -26.79 -10.68
CA LYS A 140 41.04 -27.82 -11.61
C LYS A 140 42.43 -27.44 -12.13
N PRO A 141 43.41 -28.37 -12.14
CA PRO A 141 44.61 -28.16 -12.94
C PRO A 141 44.21 -28.15 -14.42
N ASN A 142 44.57 -27.07 -15.11
CA ASN A 142 44.29 -26.87 -16.53
C ASN A 142 44.93 -28.00 -17.36
N VAL A 143 44.10 -28.79 -18.05
CA VAL A 143 44.55 -29.69 -19.13
C VAL A 143 43.58 -29.51 -20.29
N GLU A 144 44.05 -28.85 -21.33
CA GLU A 144 43.45 -28.78 -22.66
C GLU A 144 43.37 -30.19 -23.28
N GLY A 145 42.32 -30.48 -24.09
CA GLY A 145 41.94 -31.82 -24.61
C GLY A 145 42.97 -32.53 -25.54
N PRO A 146 42.68 -33.68 -26.21
CA PRO A 146 41.43 -34.06 -26.93
C PRO A 146 41.01 -35.56 -26.72
N THR A 147 39.84 -36.11 -27.09
CA THR A 147 39.30 -36.43 -28.43
C THR A 147 37.88 -37.03 -28.31
N VAL A 148 37.04 -36.81 -29.33
CA VAL A 148 35.68 -37.37 -29.50
C VAL A 148 35.76 -38.72 -30.26
N PRO A 149 34.76 -39.64 -30.16
CA PRO A 149 33.82 -39.82 -31.28
C PRO A 149 32.36 -40.06 -30.80
N SER A 150 31.39 -39.23 -31.21
CA SER A 150 30.55 -39.36 -32.42
C SER A 150 29.63 -40.60 -32.43
N ALA A 151 28.36 -40.39 -32.07
CA ALA A 151 27.21 -41.02 -32.74
C ALA A 151 25.91 -40.26 -32.38
N VAL A 152 25.40 -39.51 -33.35
CA VAL A 152 24.02 -39.00 -33.39
C VAL A 152 23.29 -39.80 -34.48
N PRO A 153 21.99 -40.09 -34.32
CA PRO A 153 21.08 -39.59 -35.35
C PRO A 153 19.83 -38.90 -34.77
N SER A 154 19.55 -37.73 -35.35
CA SER A 154 18.35 -36.92 -35.17
C SER A 154 17.11 -37.55 -35.81
N ALA A 155 15.97 -37.40 -35.15
CA ALA A 155 14.67 -37.15 -35.77
C ALA A 155 14.17 -35.85 -35.09
N GLY A 156 14.05 -34.70 -35.78
CA GLY A 156 12.93 -34.35 -36.67
C GLY A 156 11.66 -34.25 -35.80
N ILE A 157 10.97 -33.13 -35.61
CA ILE A 157 10.60 -32.04 -36.52
C ILE A 157 9.83 -31.00 -35.68
N ASP A 158 10.03 -29.71 -36.02
CA ASP A 158 9.08 -28.56 -36.04
C ASP A 158 8.25 -28.24 -34.77
N SER A 159 8.03 -27.00 -34.31
CA SER A 159 7.89 -25.72 -35.00
C SER A 159 7.81 -24.58 -33.96
N SER A 160 8.49 -23.45 -34.24
CA SER A 160 8.05 -22.04 -34.21
C SER A 160 7.01 -21.61 -33.14
N VAL A 161 7.17 -20.52 -32.38
CA VAL A 161 7.14 -19.09 -32.80
C VAL A 161 7.69 -18.27 -31.59
N ALA A 162 8.74 -17.45 -31.76
CA ALA A 162 8.72 -15.98 -31.94
C ALA A 162 8.07 -15.21 -30.75
N THR A 163 8.48 -14.02 -30.29
CA THR A 163 9.51 -13.04 -30.66
C THR A 163 9.51 -12.00 -29.53
N SER A 164 10.62 -11.28 -29.40
CA SER A 164 10.68 -9.85 -29.09
C SER A 164 10.37 -9.32 -27.68
N VAL A 165 11.43 -8.67 -27.18
CA VAL A 165 11.51 -7.66 -26.13
C VAL A 165 10.82 -6.34 -26.58
N TRP A 166 10.41 -5.51 -25.60
CA TRP A 166 10.47 -4.03 -25.50
C TRP A 166 9.16 -3.32 -25.00
N VAL A 167 9.29 -2.75 -23.78
CA VAL A 167 8.89 -1.41 -23.31
C VAL A 167 7.41 -1.03 -23.09
N SER A 168 7.11 -0.62 -21.86
CA SER A 168 6.58 0.73 -21.56
C SER A 168 6.81 1.14 -20.10
N HIS A 169 7.18 2.41 -19.98
CA HIS A 169 7.42 3.19 -18.76
C HIS A 169 6.17 3.34 -17.87
N CYS A 170 6.42 3.57 -16.58
CA CYS A 170 5.79 4.67 -15.85
C CYS A 170 6.84 5.75 -15.62
#